data_AF-A0A838HRW1-F1
#
_entry.id   AF-A0A838HRW1-F1
#
_cell.length_a   1.000
_cell.length_b   1.000
_cell.length_c   1.000
_cell.angle_alpha   90.00
_cell.angle_beta   90.00
_cell.angle_gamma   90.00
#
_symmetry.space_group_name_H-M   'P 1'
#
loop_
_entity.id
_entity.type
_entity.pdbx_description
1 polymer ?
#
loop_
_entity_poly.entity_id
_entity_poly.type
_entity_poly.pdbx_seq_one_letter_code
_entity_poly.pdbx_strand_id
1 'polypeptide(L)'
;MAAEPMPDDSAHGGEHLRWMRERAGMTRAELAARVASDPLDPRPYIDAEWIALVEAGSGVRDVSYGEWTALWRGTEPPRPDWWEGGYEHDLRFAWSGHREPDPDEHGRRRYWARVKTVAEERGRGYRAEPDFRGRLRVLCELFNAYGVVYVLVGASAAVGHGVRLETQDVDVVPRPDEENLRRLCDALNVLGPRWPSPDRPAGRKIDGGRLEPRHFRSDMVALGLVTRLGDIDVLFRPRGFELGFAALEPNAVVVSDEGVDLHLAALDDVIRSKELLDRPKDREQLPALYRRREELRAEGTEPPDPA
;
A
#
# COMPACT_ATOMS: atom_id res chain seq x y z
N MET A 1 18.40 8.94 -38.55
CA MET A 1 17.04 8.99 -39.14
C MET A 1 16.12 9.54 -38.06
N ALA A 2 15.31 10.55 -38.37
CA ALA A 2 14.40 11.14 -37.39
C ALA A 2 13.34 10.08 -37.02
N ALA A 3 13.15 9.82 -35.72
CA ALA A 3 12.14 8.89 -35.25
C ALA A 3 10.75 9.42 -35.62
N GLU A 4 9.91 8.54 -36.16
CA GLU A 4 8.53 8.89 -36.54
C GLU A 4 7.72 9.33 -35.30
N PRO A 5 6.80 10.29 -35.45
CA PRO A 5 5.94 10.73 -34.37
C PRO A 5 5.09 9.58 -33.83
N MET A 6 4.73 9.68 -32.55
CA MET A 6 3.86 8.70 -31.89
C MET A 6 2.55 8.49 -32.67
N PRO A 7 2.10 7.23 -32.85
CA PRO A 7 0.75 6.95 -33.35
C PRO A 7 -0.33 7.57 -32.45
N ASP A 8 -1.49 7.93 -33.03
CA ASP A 8 -2.68 8.42 -32.31
C ASP A 8 -3.18 7.43 -31.23
N ASP A 9 -4.00 7.88 -30.28
CA ASP A 9 -4.61 7.08 -29.20
C ASP A 9 -5.49 5.92 -29.72
N SER A 10 -5.77 5.90 -31.03
CA SER A 10 -6.47 4.83 -31.73
C SER A 10 -5.56 3.74 -32.33
N ALA A 11 -4.24 3.85 -32.16
CA ALA A 11 -3.28 2.90 -32.71
C ALA A 11 -3.36 1.51 -32.04
N HIS A 12 -3.25 0.48 -32.87
CA HIS A 12 -3.33 -0.90 -32.42
C HIS A 12 -2.07 -1.28 -31.61
N GLY A 13 -2.20 -2.05 -30.52
CA GLY A 13 -1.07 -2.35 -29.60
C GLY A 13 0.21 -2.89 -30.28
N GLY A 14 0.06 -3.55 -31.43
CA GLY A 14 1.18 -3.96 -32.28
C GLY A 14 1.99 -2.83 -32.91
N GLU A 15 1.32 -1.76 -33.36
CA GLU A 15 1.99 -0.58 -33.95
C GLU A 15 2.79 0.17 -32.88
N HIS A 16 2.24 0.23 -31.67
CA HIS A 16 2.92 0.80 -30.51
C HIS A 16 4.19 0.02 -30.14
N LEU A 17 4.10 -1.31 -30.12
CA LEU A 17 5.27 -2.17 -29.87
C LEU A 17 6.37 -1.96 -30.92
N ARG A 18 5.99 -1.88 -32.20
CA ARG A 18 6.93 -1.61 -33.31
C ARG A 18 7.67 -0.28 -33.08
N TRP A 19 6.93 0.77 -32.77
CA TRP A 19 7.48 2.10 -32.52
C TRP A 19 8.50 2.09 -31.36
N MET A 20 8.18 1.45 -30.24
CA MET A 20 9.09 1.37 -29.08
C MET A 20 10.37 0.60 -29.42
N ARG A 21 10.24 -0.54 -30.09
CA ARG A 21 11.39 -1.37 -30.50
C ARG A 21 12.32 -0.59 -31.45
N GLU A 22 11.75 0.11 -32.43
CA GLU A 22 12.52 0.91 -33.39
C GLU A 22 13.18 2.12 -32.74
N ARG A 23 12.50 2.78 -31.80
CA ARG A 23 13.07 3.86 -30.99
C ARG A 23 14.23 3.38 -30.12
N ALA A 24 14.16 2.18 -29.59
CA ALA A 24 15.25 1.53 -28.87
C ALA A 24 16.40 1.07 -29.77
N GLY A 25 16.29 1.24 -31.10
CA GLY A 25 17.30 0.80 -32.06
C GLY A 25 17.42 -0.73 -32.17
N MET A 26 16.35 -1.46 -31.82
CA MET A 26 16.39 -2.90 -31.62
C MET A 26 15.75 -3.66 -32.80
N THR A 27 16.34 -4.78 -33.18
CA THR A 27 15.76 -5.73 -34.13
C THR A 27 14.74 -6.65 -33.44
N ARG A 28 13.83 -7.27 -34.20
CA ARG A 28 12.88 -8.24 -33.63
C ARG A 28 13.59 -9.44 -33.01
N ALA A 29 14.72 -9.85 -33.58
CA ALA A 29 15.53 -10.94 -33.05
C ALA A 29 16.17 -10.59 -31.70
N GLU A 30 16.64 -9.34 -31.53
CA GLU A 30 17.16 -8.86 -30.24
C GLU A 30 16.05 -8.76 -29.18
N LEU A 31 14.85 -8.30 -29.56
CA LEU A 31 13.71 -8.26 -28.65
C LEU A 31 13.29 -9.69 -28.23
N ALA A 32 13.17 -10.61 -29.19
CA ALA A 32 12.87 -12.01 -28.94
C ALA A 32 13.91 -12.64 -27.99
N ALA A 33 15.20 -12.41 -28.24
CA ALA A 33 16.27 -12.92 -27.39
C ALA A 33 16.15 -12.42 -25.94
N ARG A 34 15.86 -11.13 -25.75
CA ARG A 34 15.65 -10.54 -24.41
C ARG A 34 14.44 -11.11 -23.69
N VAL A 35 13.32 -11.27 -24.39
CA VAL A 35 12.09 -11.83 -23.82
C VAL A 35 12.26 -13.32 -23.50
N ALA A 36 12.97 -14.07 -24.35
CA ALA A 36 13.30 -15.47 -24.12
C ALA A 36 14.22 -15.67 -22.90
N SER A 37 15.09 -14.69 -22.60
CA SER A 37 16.05 -14.73 -21.50
C SER A 37 15.66 -13.87 -20.29
N ASP A 38 14.41 -13.39 -20.19
CA ASP A 38 13.94 -12.58 -19.05
C ASP A 38 14.10 -13.41 -17.75
N PRO A 39 14.89 -12.96 -16.76
CA PRO A 39 15.14 -13.72 -15.53
C PRO A 39 13.92 -13.83 -14.61
N LEU A 40 12.90 -12.99 -14.81
CA LEU A 40 11.68 -12.98 -14.00
C LEU A 40 10.56 -13.84 -14.60
N ASP A 41 10.45 -13.87 -15.93
CA ASP A 41 9.38 -14.58 -16.64
C ASP A 41 9.82 -14.90 -18.10
N PRO A 42 10.68 -15.91 -18.32
CA PRO A 42 11.25 -16.21 -19.63
C PRO A 42 10.19 -16.78 -20.57
N ARG A 43 10.11 -16.23 -21.79
CA ARG A 43 9.14 -16.66 -22.82
C ARG A 43 9.82 -17.11 -24.10
N PRO A 44 10.41 -18.33 -24.12
CA PRO A 44 11.21 -18.82 -25.24
C PRO A 44 10.40 -19.11 -26.51
N TYR A 45 9.06 -19.13 -26.42
CA TYR A 45 8.16 -19.30 -27.57
C TYR A 45 7.86 -17.99 -28.31
N ILE A 46 8.22 -16.83 -27.74
CA ILE A 46 8.06 -15.52 -28.39
C ILE A 46 9.31 -15.29 -29.25
N ASP A 47 9.19 -15.59 -30.55
CA ASP A 47 10.27 -15.40 -31.51
C ASP A 47 10.04 -14.17 -32.41
N ALA A 48 11.02 -13.90 -33.29
CA ALA A 48 10.98 -12.73 -34.16
C ALA A 48 9.82 -12.76 -35.18
N GLU A 49 9.36 -13.95 -35.56
CA GLU A 49 8.25 -14.14 -36.49
C GLU A 49 6.91 -13.83 -35.79
N TRP A 50 6.76 -14.33 -34.57
CA TRP A 50 5.61 -14.02 -33.71
C TRP A 50 5.52 -12.51 -33.41
N ILE A 51 6.64 -11.87 -33.07
CA ILE A 51 6.68 -10.41 -32.86
C ILE A 51 6.28 -9.66 -34.13
N ALA A 52 6.70 -10.13 -35.31
CA ALA A 52 6.32 -9.52 -36.58
C ALA A 52 4.80 -9.60 -36.84
N LEU A 53 4.15 -10.71 -36.47
CA LEU A 53 2.69 -10.86 -36.57
C LEU A 53 1.96 -9.90 -35.64
N VAL A 54 2.41 -9.79 -34.39
CA VAL A 54 1.85 -8.84 -33.41
C VAL A 54 2.03 -7.41 -33.88
N GLU A 55 3.22 -7.03 -34.34
CA GLU A 55 3.49 -5.69 -34.88
C GLU A 55 2.69 -5.38 -36.15
N ALA A 56 2.32 -6.39 -36.94
CA ALA A 56 1.44 -6.25 -38.10
C ALA A 56 -0.05 -6.18 -37.72
N GLY A 57 -0.37 -6.27 -36.43
CA GLY A 57 -1.73 -6.23 -35.92
C GLY A 57 -2.50 -7.55 -36.05
N SER A 58 -1.83 -8.64 -36.39
CA SER A 58 -2.44 -9.98 -36.44
C SER A 58 -2.44 -10.61 -35.05
N GLY A 59 -3.60 -11.08 -34.57
CA GLY A 59 -3.68 -11.86 -33.31
C GLY A 59 -3.46 -11.06 -32.02
N VAL A 60 -3.40 -9.72 -32.07
CA VAL A 60 -3.14 -8.84 -30.89
C VAL A 60 -4.20 -9.00 -29.79
N ARG A 61 -5.44 -9.38 -30.14
CA ARG A 61 -6.50 -9.67 -29.17
C ARG A 61 -6.29 -10.98 -28.40
N ASP A 62 -5.44 -11.86 -28.93
CA ASP A 62 -5.09 -13.15 -28.36
C ASP A 62 -3.77 -13.08 -27.57
N VAL A 63 -3.10 -11.92 -27.57
CA VAL A 63 -1.90 -11.66 -26.76
C VAL A 63 -2.34 -11.35 -25.33
N SER A 64 -1.95 -12.20 -24.41
CA SER A 64 -2.23 -12.06 -22.98
C SER A 64 -1.48 -10.87 -22.37
N TYR A 65 -2.00 -10.36 -21.25
CA TYR A 65 -1.38 -9.26 -20.52
C TYR A 65 0.10 -9.53 -20.18
N GLY A 66 0.45 -10.74 -19.76
CA GLY A 66 1.83 -11.08 -19.45
C GLY A 66 2.76 -11.08 -20.66
N GLU A 67 2.26 -11.42 -21.85
CA GLU A 67 3.02 -11.33 -23.10
C GLU A 67 3.26 -9.87 -23.48
N TRP A 68 2.24 -9.01 -23.32
CA TRP A 68 2.40 -7.56 -23.51
C TRP A 68 3.44 -6.97 -22.58
N THR A 69 3.41 -7.32 -21.30
CA THR A 69 4.40 -6.79 -20.34
C THR A 69 5.80 -7.30 -20.65
N ALA A 70 5.97 -8.56 -21.06
CA ALA A 70 7.26 -9.10 -21.44
C ALA A 70 7.85 -8.38 -22.68
N LEU A 71 7.01 -8.13 -23.70
CA LEU A 71 7.42 -7.39 -24.90
C LEU A 71 7.79 -5.95 -24.57
N TRP A 72 6.99 -5.28 -23.73
CA TRP A 72 7.26 -3.92 -23.29
C TRP A 72 8.60 -3.83 -22.54
N ARG A 73 8.80 -4.66 -21.50
CA ARG A 73 10.05 -4.71 -20.72
C ARG A 73 11.26 -5.04 -21.61
N GLY A 74 11.09 -5.91 -22.59
CA GLY A 74 12.15 -6.27 -23.53
C GLY A 74 12.68 -5.08 -24.33
N THR A 75 11.82 -4.09 -24.63
CA THR A 75 12.20 -2.85 -25.34
C THR A 75 12.85 -1.78 -24.45
N GLU A 76 12.87 -1.99 -23.13
CA GLU A 76 13.45 -1.05 -22.18
C GLU A 76 14.98 -1.25 -22.03
N PRO A 77 15.73 -0.23 -21.60
CA PRO A 77 17.14 -0.41 -21.25
C PRO A 77 17.30 -1.43 -20.10
N PRO A 78 18.41 -2.20 -20.08
CA PRO A 78 18.67 -3.15 -19.01
C PRO A 78 18.66 -2.44 -17.65
N ARG A 79 17.99 -3.07 -16.69
CA ARG A 79 17.85 -2.56 -15.34
C ARG A 79 19.23 -2.54 -14.66
N PRO A 80 19.60 -1.47 -13.93
CA PRO A 80 20.82 -1.46 -13.14
C PRO A 80 20.77 -2.53 -12.03
N ASP A 81 21.93 -3.03 -11.62
CA ASP A 81 22.03 -4.12 -10.62
C ASP A 81 21.38 -3.77 -9.25
N TRP A 82 21.21 -2.49 -8.94
CA TRP A 82 20.53 -2.01 -7.73
C TRP A 82 18.99 -2.02 -7.82
N TRP A 83 18.43 -2.42 -8.96
CA TRP A 83 16.98 -2.40 -9.25
C TRP A 83 16.24 -3.68 -8.83
N GLU A 84 16.88 -4.62 -8.13
CA GLU A 84 16.21 -5.83 -7.66
C GLU A 84 15.20 -5.53 -6.52
N GLY A 85 13.97 -5.15 -6.88
CA GLY A 85 12.85 -5.05 -5.93
C GLY A 85 11.70 -4.10 -6.26
N GLY A 86 11.76 -3.33 -7.35
CA GLY A 86 10.75 -2.33 -7.70
C GLY A 86 9.56 -2.87 -8.50
N TYR A 87 8.36 -2.48 -8.10
CA TYR A 87 7.11 -2.68 -8.83
C TYR A 87 7.14 -2.12 -10.26
N GLU A 88 6.37 -2.75 -11.16
CA GLU A 88 6.30 -2.48 -12.61
C GLU A 88 5.73 -1.10 -13.01
N HIS A 89 5.51 -0.16 -12.08
CA HIS A 89 4.81 1.10 -12.34
C HIS A 89 5.69 2.37 -12.38
N ASP A 90 7.02 2.26 -12.16
CA ASP A 90 7.90 3.44 -12.04
C ASP A 90 8.62 3.86 -13.32
N LEU A 91 8.20 3.38 -14.49
CA LEU A 91 8.69 3.91 -15.76
C LEU A 91 7.76 5.00 -16.28
N ARG A 92 7.90 6.19 -15.69
CA ARG A 92 7.56 7.44 -16.35
C ARG A 92 8.82 8.02 -16.99
N PHE A 93 9.05 7.72 -18.26
CA PHE A 93 9.84 8.63 -19.10
C PHE A 93 8.94 9.77 -19.58
N ALA A 94 9.45 10.99 -19.49
CA ALA A 94 8.75 12.23 -19.77
C ALA A 94 8.18 12.28 -21.20
N TRP A 95 6.88 12.56 -21.32
CA TRP A 95 6.23 13.00 -22.54
C TRP A 95 6.82 14.37 -22.95
N SER A 96 7.10 14.55 -24.23
CA SER A 96 7.68 15.73 -24.86
C SER A 96 7.07 17.05 -24.36
N GLY A 97 7.91 18.03 -24.00
CA GLY A 97 7.53 19.45 -23.92
C GLY A 97 6.33 19.75 -23.03
N HIS A 98 6.60 20.17 -21.79
CA HIS A 98 5.61 20.59 -20.81
C HIS A 98 4.49 21.47 -21.42
N ARG A 99 3.26 20.97 -21.42
CA ARG A 99 2.07 21.81 -21.24
C ARG A 99 1.27 21.19 -20.10
N GLU A 100 1.18 21.92 -18.99
CA GLU A 100 0.29 21.50 -17.89
C GLU A 100 -1.14 21.38 -18.43
N PRO A 101 -1.89 20.32 -18.08
CA PRO A 101 -3.29 20.21 -18.47
C PRO A 101 -4.08 21.36 -17.84
N ASP A 102 -4.94 21.99 -18.63
CA ASP A 102 -5.83 23.04 -18.13
C ASP A 102 -6.80 22.43 -17.09
N PRO A 103 -6.77 22.87 -15.82
CA PRO A 103 -7.62 22.34 -14.76
C PRO A 103 -9.13 22.43 -15.07
N ASP A 104 -9.51 23.29 -16.02
CA ASP A 104 -10.89 23.59 -16.35
C ASP A 104 -11.46 22.71 -17.47
N GLU A 105 -10.64 21.94 -18.18
CA GLU A 105 -11.05 21.14 -19.35
C GLU A 105 -11.94 19.93 -18.98
N HIS A 106 -11.85 19.44 -17.74
CA HIS A 106 -12.55 18.22 -17.29
C HIS A 106 -13.32 18.37 -15.97
N GLY A 107 -13.49 19.59 -15.46
CA GLY A 107 -14.25 19.85 -14.22
C GLY A 107 -13.65 19.22 -12.95
N ARG A 108 -12.37 18.82 -12.97
CA ARG A 108 -11.70 18.03 -11.92
C ARG A 108 -10.74 18.85 -11.05
N ARG A 109 -11.08 20.11 -10.78
CA ARG A 109 -10.28 21.06 -9.95
C ARG A 109 -9.81 20.47 -8.61
N ARG A 110 -10.68 19.75 -7.90
CA ARG A 110 -10.33 19.12 -6.61
C ARG A 110 -9.32 17.98 -6.75
N TYR A 111 -9.41 17.20 -7.82
CA TYR A 111 -8.49 16.08 -8.07
C TYR A 111 -7.09 16.61 -8.38
N TRP A 112 -6.99 17.58 -9.29
CA TRP A 112 -5.70 18.17 -9.66
C TRP A 112 -5.08 19.03 -8.56
N ALA A 113 -5.87 19.72 -7.74
CA ALA A 113 -5.36 20.38 -6.54
C ALA A 113 -4.70 19.37 -5.58
N ARG A 114 -5.34 18.21 -5.35
CA ARG A 114 -4.83 17.15 -4.47
C ARG A 114 -3.56 16.50 -5.04
N VAL A 115 -3.51 16.28 -6.35
CA VAL A 115 -2.30 15.79 -7.05
C VAL A 115 -1.15 16.80 -6.95
N LYS A 116 -1.44 18.10 -7.08
CA LYS A 116 -0.43 19.16 -6.97
C LYS A 116 0.11 19.28 -5.54
N THR A 117 -0.74 19.16 -4.53
CA THR A 117 -0.32 19.05 -3.12
C THR A 117 0.62 17.86 -2.90
N VAL A 118 0.26 16.66 -3.38
CA VAL A 118 1.12 15.46 -3.26
C VAL A 118 2.45 15.62 -4.01
N ALA A 119 2.45 16.28 -5.17
CA ALA A 119 3.66 16.56 -5.94
C ALA A 119 4.56 17.60 -5.25
N GLU A 120 3.98 18.65 -4.66
CA GLU A 120 4.67 19.67 -3.87
C GLU A 120 5.22 19.08 -2.56
N GLU A 121 4.53 18.13 -1.95
CA GLU A 121 4.98 17.36 -0.78
C GLU A 121 6.15 16.42 -1.13
N ARG A 122 6.12 15.78 -2.30
CA ARG A 122 7.20 14.90 -2.79
C ARG A 122 8.45 15.65 -3.25
N GLY A 123 8.29 16.86 -3.79
CA GLY A 123 9.41 17.68 -4.29
C GLY A 123 10.24 18.39 -3.20
N ARG A 124 9.76 18.45 -1.95
CA ARG A 124 10.40 19.20 -0.86
C ARG A 124 11.36 18.39 0.03
N GLY A 125 11.58 17.12 -0.28
CA GLY A 125 12.62 16.34 0.39
C GLY A 125 12.32 14.86 0.31
N TYR A 126 13.38 14.09 0.06
CA TYR A 126 13.45 12.72 0.55
C TYR A 126 13.17 12.77 2.06
N ARG A 127 11.89 12.58 2.47
CA ARG A 127 11.58 12.39 3.89
C ARG A 127 12.35 11.13 4.28
N ALA A 128 13.07 11.20 5.40
CA ALA A 128 13.46 10.00 6.13
C ALA A 128 12.28 9.02 6.15
N GLU A 129 12.55 7.71 6.17
CA GLU A 129 11.49 6.70 6.30
C GLU A 129 10.46 7.20 7.34
N PRO A 130 9.17 7.26 6.98
CA PRO A 130 8.17 7.85 7.84
C PRO A 130 8.29 7.21 9.22
N ASP A 131 8.29 8.06 10.25
CA ASP A 131 8.26 7.58 11.62
C ASP A 131 7.01 6.70 11.84
N PHE A 132 6.94 6.01 12.98
CA PHE A 132 5.84 5.08 13.23
C PHE A 132 4.45 5.76 13.06
N ARG A 133 4.31 7.02 13.46
CA ARG A 133 3.07 7.79 13.32
C ARG A 133 2.74 8.08 11.85
N GLY A 134 3.73 8.43 11.04
CA GLY A 134 3.58 8.57 9.60
C GLY A 134 3.17 7.25 8.92
N ARG A 135 3.76 6.12 9.31
CA ARG A 135 3.36 4.78 8.82
C ARG A 135 1.92 4.45 9.21
N LEU A 136 1.54 4.73 10.46
CA LEU A 136 0.18 4.54 10.96
C LEU A 136 -0.84 5.34 10.14
N ARG A 137 -0.53 6.60 9.83
CA ARG A 137 -1.37 7.48 9.03
C ARG A 137 -1.58 6.93 7.61
N VAL A 138 -0.51 6.49 6.95
CA VAL A 138 -0.60 5.87 5.60
C VAL A 138 -1.48 4.62 5.62
N LEU A 139 -1.37 3.78 6.67
CA LEU A 139 -2.22 2.60 6.81
C LEU A 139 -3.69 2.98 6.96
N CYS A 140 -3.97 3.97 7.81
CA CYS A 140 -5.34 4.43 8.04
C CYS A 140 -5.95 5.05 6.79
N GLU A 141 -5.20 5.88 6.05
CA GLU A 141 -5.67 6.45 4.79
C GLU A 141 -6.05 5.34 3.79
N LEU A 142 -5.21 4.29 3.71
CA LEU A 142 -5.48 3.13 2.86
C LEU A 142 -6.74 2.37 3.31
N PHE A 143 -6.87 2.07 4.61
CA PHE A 143 -8.06 1.39 5.14
C PHE A 143 -9.34 2.20 4.92
N ASN A 144 -9.29 3.52 5.14
CA ASN A 144 -10.40 4.43 4.90
C ASN A 144 -10.79 4.48 3.42
N ALA A 145 -9.81 4.53 2.52
CA ALA A 145 -10.05 4.53 1.06
C ALA A 145 -10.73 3.25 0.56
N TYR A 146 -10.45 2.11 1.19
CA TYR A 146 -11.09 0.82 0.90
C TYR A 146 -12.38 0.59 1.70
N GLY A 147 -12.79 1.52 2.57
CA GLY A 147 -13.98 1.39 3.41
C GLY A 147 -13.89 0.26 4.42
N VAL A 148 -12.68 -0.01 4.92
CA VAL A 148 -12.43 -0.97 5.99
C VAL A 148 -12.95 -0.38 7.30
N VAL A 149 -13.70 -1.19 8.04
CA VAL A 149 -14.18 -0.89 9.39
C VAL A 149 -13.25 -1.57 10.38
N TYR A 150 -12.54 -0.77 11.18
CA TYR A 150 -11.48 -1.24 12.06
C TYR A 150 -11.30 -0.33 13.29
N VAL A 151 -10.59 -0.85 14.28
CA VAL A 151 -10.10 -0.10 15.45
C VAL A 151 -8.63 -0.42 15.63
N LEU A 152 -7.77 0.59 15.65
CA LEU A 152 -6.38 0.47 16.09
C LEU A 152 -6.35 0.23 17.59
N VAL A 153 -5.48 -0.68 18.04
CA VAL A 153 -5.35 -1.04 19.46
C VAL A 153 -3.89 -0.99 19.92
N GLY A 154 -3.63 -1.40 21.15
CA GLY A 154 -2.26 -1.58 21.65
C GLY A 154 -1.43 -0.30 21.62
N ALA A 155 -0.16 -0.43 21.24
CA ALA A 155 0.75 0.71 21.16
C ALA A 155 0.39 1.65 19.99
N SER A 156 -0.24 1.13 18.93
CA SER A 156 -0.71 1.92 17.79
C SER A 156 -1.76 2.95 18.21
N ALA A 157 -2.75 2.51 19.00
CA ALA A 157 -3.76 3.40 19.55
C ALA A 157 -3.17 4.46 20.48
N ALA A 158 -2.25 4.05 21.36
CA ALA A 158 -1.57 4.97 22.27
C ALA A 158 -0.80 6.07 21.52
N VAL A 159 -0.06 5.70 20.46
CA VAL A 159 0.62 6.68 19.60
C VAL A 159 -0.40 7.59 18.92
N GLY A 160 -1.51 7.06 18.42
CA GLY A 160 -2.62 7.86 17.87
C GLY A 160 -3.13 8.92 18.86
N HIS A 161 -3.29 8.55 20.14
CA HIS A 161 -3.64 9.46 21.25
C HIS A 161 -2.55 10.48 21.63
N GLY A 162 -1.39 10.45 20.98
CA GLY A 162 -0.29 11.39 21.21
C GLY A 162 0.77 10.88 22.21
N VAL A 163 0.68 9.63 22.66
CA VAL A 163 1.66 9.05 23.57
C VAL A 163 2.93 8.67 22.81
N ARG A 164 4.09 9.12 23.30
CA ARG A 164 5.39 8.75 22.71
C ARG A 164 5.83 7.39 23.23
N LEU A 165 5.54 6.34 22.45
CA LEU A 165 5.97 4.97 22.74
C LEU A 165 6.87 4.45 21.61
N GLU A 166 7.84 3.61 21.97
CA GLU A 166 8.57 2.80 21.00
C GLU A 166 7.73 1.59 20.61
N THR A 167 7.36 1.52 19.33
CA THR A 167 6.62 0.41 18.75
C THR A 167 6.96 0.30 17.27
N GLN A 168 6.99 -0.95 16.78
CA GLN A 168 7.35 -1.25 15.39
C GLN A 168 6.16 -1.81 14.60
N ASP A 169 5.26 -2.49 15.31
CA ASP A 169 4.14 -3.26 14.77
C ASP A 169 2.83 -2.45 14.88
N VAL A 170 1.99 -2.54 13.86
CA VAL A 170 0.66 -1.93 13.87
C VAL A 170 -0.40 -2.96 14.27
N ASP A 171 -1.06 -2.74 15.41
CA ASP A 171 -2.12 -3.60 15.90
C ASP A 171 -3.50 -3.09 15.45
N VAL A 172 -4.27 -3.92 14.74
CA VAL A 172 -5.60 -3.57 14.26
C VAL A 172 -6.63 -4.65 14.56
N VAL A 173 -7.83 -4.24 14.97
CA VAL A 173 -9.00 -5.10 15.13
C VAL A 173 -10.03 -4.74 14.07
N PRO A 174 -10.24 -5.58 13.04
CA PRO A 174 -11.27 -5.34 12.04
C PRO A 174 -12.63 -5.85 12.51
N ARG A 175 -13.71 -5.28 11.96
CA ARG A 175 -15.03 -5.93 12.05
C ARG A 175 -14.97 -7.29 11.33
N PRO A 176 -15.43 -8.39 11.96
CA PRO A 176 -15.12 -9.75 11.47
C PRO A 176 -16.06 -10.24 10.36
N ASP A 177 -16.97 -9.41 9.85
CA ASP A 177 -17.86 -9.81 8.75
C ASP A 177 -17.09 -10.00 7.45
N GLU A 178 -17.56 -10.94 6.63
CA GLU A 178 -16.87 -11.38 5.41
C GLU A 178 -16.58 -10.23 4.43
N GLU A 179 -17.53 -9.32 4.25
CA GLU A 179 -17.38 -8.18 3.34
C GLU A 179 -16.32 -7.19 3.85
N ASN A 180 -16.29 -6.92 5.15
CA ASN A 180 -15.23 -6.11 5.75
C ASN A 180 -13.85 -6.78 5.66
N LEU A 181 -13.77 -8.10 5.88
CA LEU A 181 -12.53 -8.85 5.72
C LEU A 181 -12.04 -8.87 4.27
N ARG A 182 -12.95 -8.88 3.30
CA ARG A 182 -12.59 -8.73 1.88
C ARG A 182 -11.96 -7.36 1.60
N ARG A 183 -12.55 -6.27 2.11
CA ARG A 183 -11.96 -4.92 1.99
C ARG A 183 -10.60 -4.81 2.68
N LEU A 184 -10.48 -5.40 3.87
CA LEU A 184 -9.21 -5.48 4.59
C LEU A 184 -8.15 -6.22 3.78
N CYS A 185 -8.49 -7.37 3.19
CA CYS A 185 -7.60 -8.09 2.28
C CYS A 185 -7.17 -7.25 1.09
N ASP A 186 -8.13 -6.62 0.41
CA ASP A 186 -7.85 -5.80 -0.77
C ASP A 186 -6.90 -4.64 -0.43
N ALA A 187 -7.14 -3.96 0.71
CA ALA A 187 -6.25 -2.92 1.23
C ALA A 187 -4.84 -3.47 1.57
N LEU A 188 -4.76 -4.52 2.37
CA LEU A 188 -3.48 -5.11 2.79
C LEU A 188 -2.67 -5.65 1.59
N ASN A 189 -3.34 -6.19 0.56
CA ASN A 189 -2.70 -6.69 -0.66
C ASN A 189 -1.91 -5.61 -1.41
N VAL A 190 -2.33 -4.34 -1.35
CA VAL A 190 -1.55 -3.19 -1.89
C VAL A 190 -0.17 -3.12 -1.22
N LEU A 191 -0.08 -3.44 0.07
CA LEU A 191 1.15 -3.41 0.84
C LEU A 191 2.03 -4.66 0.66
N GLY A 192 1.59 -5.63 -0.16
CA GLY A 192 2.28 -6.88 -0.47
C GLY A 192 2.53 -7.75 0.76
N PRO A 193 1.46 -8.25 1.41
CA PRO A 193 1.54 -8.91 2.69
C PRO A 193 2.20 -10.28 2.56
N ARG A 194 2.96 -10.65 3.58
CA ARG A 194 3.73 -11.89 3.66
C ARG A 194 3.58 -12.53 5.03
N TRP A 195 3.73 -13.84 5.08
CA TRP A 195 3.74 -14.58 6.33
C TRP A 195 5.04 -14.32 7.10
N PRO A 196 4.97 -13.96 8.39
CA PRO A 196 6.15 -13.86 9.25
C PRO A 196 6.94 -15.18 9.24
N SER A 197 8.27 -15.06 9.24
CA SER A 197 9.18 -16.20 9.12
C SER A 197 10.41 -15.97 9.99
N PRO A 198 10.71 -16.84 10.97
CA PRO A 198 11.90 -16.70 11.80
C PRO A 198 13.21 -16.71 11.00
N ASP A 199 13.23 -17.44 9.88
CA ASP A 199 14.36 -17.63 8.97
C ASP A 199 14.41 -16.60 7.83
N ARG A 200 13.37 -15.79 7.64
CA ARG A 200 13.30 -14.78 6.57
C ARG A 200 12.67 -13.48 7.07
N PRO A 201 13.48 -12.46 7.38
CA PRO A 201 12.97 -11.15 7.83
C PRO A 201 11.98 -10.52 6.85
N ALA A 202 12.16 -10.72 5.54
CA ALA A 202 11.24 -10.23 4.52
C ALA A 202 9.91 -11.02 4.42
N GLY A 203 9.71 -12.06 5.23
CA GLY A 203 8.52 -12.92 5.22
C GLY A 203 8.44 -13.90 4.03
N ARG A 204 7.60 -14.93 4.17
CA ARG A 204 7.25 -15.89 3.11
C ARG A 204 6.06 -15.39 2.32
N LYS A 205 6.03 -15.68 1.01
CA LYS A 205 4.87 -15.35 0.17
C LYS A 205 3.62 -16.04 0.72
N ILE A 206 2.47 -15.38 0.59
CA ILE A 206 1.18 -15.98 0.90
C ILE A 206 0.84 -17.01 -0.18
N ASP A 207 0.36 -18.18 0.24
CA ASP A 207 -0.07 -19.23 -0.67
C ASP A 207 -1.22 -18.72 -1.56
N GLY A 208 -1.10 -18.93 -2.87
CA GLY A 208 -2.02 -18.34 -3.85
C GLY A 208 -1.72 -16.88 -4.22
N GLY A 209 -0.65 -16.29 -3.67
CA GLY A 209 -0.11 -14.99 -4.10
C GLY A 209 -0.81 -13.75 -3.55
N ARG A 210 -1.93 -13.91 -2.84
CA ARG A 210 -2.70 -12.81 -2.23
C ARG A 210 -3.35 -13.22 -0.91
N LEU A 211 -3.55 -12.24 -0.03
CA LEU A 211 -4.38 -12.40 1.15
C LEU A 211 -5.87 -12.46 0.74
N GLU A 212 -6.63 -13.34 1.37
CA GLU A 212 -8.05 -13.61 1.11
C GLU A 212 -8.78 -13.85 2.45
N PRO A 213 -10.10 -13.62 2.52
CA PRO A 213 -10.87 -13.80 3.75
C PRO A 213 -10.72 -15.18 4.40
N ARG A 214 -10.55 -16.24 3.60
CA ARG A 214 -10.33 -17.62 4.08
C ARG A 214 -9.10 -17.78 4.99
N HIS A 215 -8.15 -16.85 4.95
CA HIS A 215 -6.97 -16.87 5.82
C HIS A 215 -7.29 -16.40 7.25
N PHE A 216 -8.42 -15.73 7.45
CA PHE A 216 -8.92 -15.33 8.77
C PHE A 216 -9.89 -16.39 9.29
N ARG A 217 -9.39 -17.33 10.10
CA ARG A 217 -10.24 -18.36 10.69
C ARG A 217 -10.98 -17.79 11.90
N SER A 218 -12.23 -18.22 12.11
CA SER A 218 -13.07 -17.74 13.22
C SER A 218 -12.50 -18.03 14.61
N ASP A 219 -11.66 -19.07 14.74
CA ASP A 219 -10.97 -19.48 15.96
C ASP A 219 -9.60 -18.80 16.15
N MET A 220 -9.19 -17.89 15.26
CA MET A 220 -7.93 -17.16 15.43
C MET A 220 -8.05 -16.06 16.48
N VAL A 221 -6.91 -15.81 17.13
CA VAL A 221 -6.73 -14.68 18.07
C VAL A 221 -6.06 -13.52 17.35
N ALA A 222 -5.06 -13.81 16.53
CA ALA A 222 -4.25 -12.86 15.80
C ALA A 222 -3.70 -13.47 14.50
N LEU A 223 -3.45 -12.64 13.50
CA LEU A 223 -2.72 -12.94 12.27
C LEU A 223 -1.67 -11.84 12.05
N GLY A 224 -0.39 -12.17 12.21
CA GLY A 224 0.71 -11.26 11.89
C GLY A 224 1.05 -11.28 10.40
N LEU A 225 1.42 -10.12 9.87
CA LEU A 225 1.78 -9.91 8.47
C LEU A 225 3.02 -9.01 8.38
N VAL A 226 3.97 -9.40 7.53
CA VAL A 226 5.07 -8.53 7.11
C VAL A 226 4.63 -7.78 5.86
N THR A 227 4.74 -6.46 5.86
CA THR A 227 4.35 -5.62 4.72
C THR A 227 5.40 -4.56 4.40
N ARG A 228 5.27 -3.85 3.28
CA ARG A 228 6.15 -2.72 2.96
C ARG A 228 6.02 -1.53 3.90
N LEU A 229 4.94 -1.48 4.66
CA LEU A 229 4.72 -0.46 5.69
C LEU A 229 5.23 -0.92 7.07
N GLY A 230 5.84 -2.10 7.14
CA GLY A 230 6.24 -2.79 8.37
C GLY A 230 5.24 -3.87 8.78
N ASP A 231 5.42 -4.35 10.01
CA ASP A 231 4.65 -5.46 10.54
C ASP A 231 3.26 -5.00 10.99
N ILE A 232 2.24 -5.79 10.65
CA ILE A 232 0.84 -5.52 10.95
C ILE A 232 0.25 -6.76 11.61
N ASP A 233 -0.30 -6.60 12.80
CA ASP A 233 -1.02 -7.62 13.54
C ASP A 233 -2.52 -7.40 13.45
N VAL A 234 -3.21 -8.32 12.77
CA VAL A 234 -4.68 -8.33 12.69
C VAL A 234 -5.22 -9.17 13.85
N LEU A 235 -5.83 -8.52 14.82
CA LEU A 235 -6.33 -9.11 16.06
C LEU A 235 -7.85 -9.32 16.00
N PHE A 236 -8.31 -10.50 16.39
CA PHE A 236 -9.74 -10.84 16.46
C PHE A 236 -10.27 -10.86 17.89
N ARG A 237 -9.42 -11.27 18.85
CA ARG A 237 -9.79 -11.40 20.27
C ARG A 237 -8.65 -10.87 21.15
N PRO A 238 -8.42 -9.55 21.15
CA PRO A 238 -7.38 -8.96 22.00
C PRO A 238 -7.71 -9.17 23.47
N ARG A 239 -6.66 -9.19 24.30
CA ARG A 239 -6.80 -9.45 25.73
C ARG A 239 -7.63 -8.37 26.41
N GLY A 240 -8.67 -8.78 27.15
CA GLY A 240 -9.64 -7.87 27.78
C GLY A 240 -10.82 -7.47 26.90
N PHE A 241 -10.80 -7.89 25.62
CA PHE A 241 -11.82 -7.63 24.61
C PHE A 241 -12.04 -8.90 23.79
N GLU A 242 -12.41 -9.99 24.47
CA GLU A 242 -12.58 -11.31 23.85
C GLU A 242 -13.76 -11.36 22.84
N LEU A 243 -14.64 -10.36 22.84
CA LEU A 243 -15.67 -10.14 21.80
C LEU A 243 -15.15 -9.37 20.57
N GLY A 244 -13.86 -9.03 20.55
CA GLY A 244 -13.19 -8.37 19.43
C GLY A 244 -13.71 -6.97 19.16
N PHE A 245 -13.90 -6.67 17.88
CA PHE A 245 -14.38 -5.37 17.40
C PHE A 245 -15.64 -4.89 18.14
N ALA A 246 -16.61 -5.77 18.39
CA ALA A 246 -17.88 -5.41 19.02
C ALA A 246 -17.74 -4.89 20.47
N ALA A 247 -16.67 -5.26 21.18
CA ALA A 247 -16.39 -4.73 22.52
C ALA A 247 -15.63 -3.39 22.50
N LEU A 248 -14.94 -3.07 21.40
CA LEU A 248 -14.13 -1.86 21.25
C LEU A 248 -14.90 -0.72 20.57
N GLU A 249 -15.72 -1.04 19.57
CA GLU A 249 -16.48 -0.07 18.76
C GLU A 249 -17.27 0.95 19.61
N PRO A 250 -17.99 0.58 20.69
CA PRO A 250 -18.81 1.54 21.43
C PRO A 250 -18.02 2.69 22.07
N ASN A 251 -16.74 2.46 22.39
CA ASN A 251 -15.85 3.44 23.02
C ASN A 251 -14.79 3.97 22.06
N ALA A 252 -14.75 3.49 20.81
CA ALA A 252 -13.72 3.87 19.86
C ALA A 252 -13.75 5.38 19.60
N VAL A 253 -12.57 5.99 19.55
CA VAL A 253 -12.38 7.42 19.35
C VAL A 253 -11.78 7.65 17.96
N VAL A 254 -12.32 8.62 17.23
CA VAL A 254 -11.75 9.06 15.96
C VAL A 254 -10.88 10.28 16.20
N VAL A 255 -9.61 10.19 15.81
CA VAL A 255 -8.66 11.32 15.85
C VAL A 255 -8.27 11.67 14.42
N SER A 256 -8.44 12.93 14.02
CA SER A 256 -7.97 13.42 12.73
C SER A 256 -6.49 13.80 12.81
N ASP A 257 -5.64 13.15 12.03
CA ASP A 257 -4.20 13.41 11.90
C ASP A 257 -3.87 13.79 10.45
N GLU A 258 -3.46 15.06 10.22
CA GLU A 258 -3.20 15.59 8.88
C GLU A 258 -4.34 15.34 7.87
N GLY A 259 -5.59 15.35 8.34
CA GLY A 259 -6.78 15.12 7.51
C GLY A 259 -7.12 13.64 7.23
N VAL A 260 -6.43 12.71 7.90
CA VAL A 260 -6.75 11.29 7.90
C VAL A 260 -7.42 10.92 9.23
N ASP A 261 -8.57 10.26 9.14
CA ASP A 261 -9.27 9.75 10.32
C ASP A 261 -8.62 8.47 10.84
N LEU A 262 -8.13 8.50 12.07
CA LEU A 262 -7.58 7.35 12.78
C LEU A 262 -8.65 6.83 13.74
N HIS A 263 -9.15 5.61 13.50
CA HIS A 263 -10.09 4.92 14.37
C HIS A 263 -9.32 4.21 15.48
N LEU A 264 -9.33 4.75 16.70
CA LEU A 264 -8.53 4.28 17.84
C LEU A 264 -9.40 3.65 18.92
N ALA A 265 -8.90 2.63 19.60
CA ALA A 265 -9.47 2.22 20.88
C ALA A 265 -9.38 3.37 21.89
N ALA A 266 -10.37 3.48 22.78
CA ALA A 266 -10.30 4.44 23.87
C ALA A 266 -9.00 4.25 24.67
N LEU A 267 -8.43 5.35 25.17
CA LEU A 267 -7.19 5.27 25.94
C LEU A 267 -7.35 4.40 27.20
N ASP A 268 -8.53 4.44 27.84
CA ASP A 268 -8.86 3.57 28.97
C ASP A 268 -8.91 2.08 28.58
N ASP A 269 -9.38 1.76 27.36
CA ASP A 269 -9.38 0.40 26.84
C ASP A 269 -7.96 -0.11 26.54
N VAL A 270 -7.09 0.77 26.03
CA VAL A 270 -5.65 0.48 25.83
C VAL A 270 -4.96 0.19 27.17
N ILE A 271 -5.21 1.03 28.18
CA ILE A 271 -4.69 0.84 29.55
C ILE A 271 -5.14 -0.50 30.11
N ARG A 272 -6.44 -0.78 30.08
CA ARG A 272 -7.02 -2.02 30.60
C ARG A 272 -6.39 -3.26 29.95
N SER A 273 -6.22 -3.24 28.61
CA SER A 273 -5.59 -4.36 27.90
C SER A 273 -4.16 -4.60 28.38
N LYS A 274 -3.38 -3.53 28.60
CA LYS A 274 -1.98 -3.60 29.05
C LYS A 274 -1.85 -4.05 30.49
N GLU A 275 -2.73 -3.59 31.40
CA GLU A 275 -2.79 -4.07 32.78
C GLU A 275 -3.09 -5.58 32.85
N LEU A 276 -3.96 -6.08 31.95
CA LEU A 276 -4.29 -7.51 31.89
C LEU A 276 -3.19 -8.37 31.25
N LEU A 277 -2.41 -7.81 30.33
CA LEU A 277 -1.27 -8.50 29.70
C LEU A 277 -0.05 -8.54 30.61
N ASP A 278 0.19 -7.46 31.36
CA ASP A 278 1.20 -7.34 32.42
C ASP A 278 2.62 -7.82 32.04
N ARG A 279 2.99 -7.68 30.76
CA ARG A 279 4.35 -7.98 30.28
C ARG A 279 5.32 -6.86 30.70
N PRO A 280 6.64 -7.11 30.79
CA PRO A 280 7.62 -6.07 31.13
C PRO A 280 7.48 -4.79 30.31
N LYS A 281 7.36 -4.92 28.98
CA LYS A 281 7.13 -3.78 28.07
C LYS A 281 5.82 -3.04 28.33
N ASP A 282 4.76 -3.73 28.77
CA ASP A 282 3.48 -3.08 29.04
C ASP A 282 3.58 -2.27 30.35
N ARG A 283 4.21 -2.83 31.39
CA ARG A 283 4.47 -2.12 32.66
C ARG A 283 5.29 -0.85 32.46
N GLU A 284 6.28 -0.87 31.58
CA GLU A 284 7.11 0.29 31.23
C GLU A 284 6.31 1.40 30.53
N GLN A 285 5.30 1.03 29.72
CA GLN A 285 4.49 1.96 28.95
C GLN A 285 3.32 2.56 29.76
N LEU A 286 2.78 1.83 30.75
CA LEU A 286 1.63 2.24 31.55
C LEU A 286 1.75 3.65 32.17
N PRO A 287 2.88 4.07 32.77
CA PRO A 287 3.04 5.42 33.31
C PRO A 287 2.81 6.54 32.29
N ALA A 288 3.23 6.35 31.03
CA ALA A 288 3.00 7.33 29.97
C ALA A 288 1.52 7.40 29.57
N LEU A 289 0.82 6.25 29.56
CA LEU A 289 -0.60 6.17 29.27
C LEU A 289 -1.45 6.84 30.35
N TYR A 290 -1.12 6.63 31.63
CA TYR A 290 -1.82 7.28 32.74
C TYR A 290 -1.69 8.79 32.69
N ARG A 291 -0.48 9.32 32.41
CA ARG A 291 -0.29 10.76 32.23
C ARG A 291 -1.15 11.31 31.10
N ARG A 292 -1.15 10.65 29.93
CA ARG A 292 -1.98 11.11 28.81
C ARG A 292 -3.47 11.08 29.11
N ARG A 293 -3.93 10.09 29.88
CA ARG A 293 -5.33 10.03 30.34
C ARG A 293 -5.68 11.21 31.24
N GLU A 294 -4.78 11.60 32.15
CA GLU A 294 -4.98 12.76 33.02
C GLU A 294 -5.00 14.07 32.21
N GLU A 295 -4.10 14.21 31.24
CA GLU A 295 -4.09 15.35 30.29
C GLU A 295 -5.40 15.46 29.52
N LEU A 296 -5.87 14.37 28.90
CA LEU A 296 -7.15 14.36 28.15
C LEU A 296 -8.35 14.69 29.04
N ARG A 297 -8.33 14.26 30.31
CA ARG A 297 -9.37 14.63 31.28
C ARG A 297 -9.32 16.12 31.58
N ALA A 298 -8.13 16.69 31.79
CA ALA A 298 -7.98 18.13 32.01
C ALA A 298 -8.43 18.95 30.79
N GLU A 299 -8.06 18.53 29.57
CA GLU A 299 -8.50 19.13 28.30
C GLU A 299 -10.04 19.07 28.14
N GLY A 300 -10.68 17.96 28.54
CA GLY A 300 -12.13 17.81 28.52
C GLY A 300 -12.88 18.52 29.65
N THR A 301 -12.18 19.09 30.64
CA THR A 301 -12.76 19.82 31.79
C THR A 301 -12.55 21.33 31.69
N GLU A 302 -12.04 21.85 30.56
CA GLU A 302 -11.88 23.28 30.35
C GLU A 302 -13.26 23.98 30.44
N PRO A 303 -13.45 24.94 31.37
CA PRO A 303 -14.76 25.58 31.56
C PRO A 303 -15.16 26.35 30.30
N PRO A 304 -16.46 26.42 29.95
CA PRO A 304 -16.91 27.22 28.81
C PRO A 304 -16.45 28.67 28.99
N ASP A 305 -15.90 29.22 27.91
CA ASP A 305 -15.43 30.60 27.80
C ASP A 305 -16.47 31.57 28.38
N PRO A 306 -16.13 32.42 29.37
CA PRO A 306 -17.08 33.38 29.90
C PRO A 306 -17.34 34.48 28.87
N ALA A 307 -18.42 34.29 28.09
CA ALA A 307 -19.27 35.25 27.36
C ALA A 307 -18.60 36.43 26.64
#